data_AF-A0A3D3I9A5-F1
#
_entry.id   AF-A0A3D3I9A5-F1
#
_cell.length_a   1.000
_cell.length_b   1.000
_cell.length_c   1.000
_cell.angle_alpha   90.00
_cell.angle_beta   90.00
_cell.angle_gamma   90.00
#
_symmetry.space_group_name_H-M   'P 1'
#
loop_
_entity.id
_entity.type
_entity.pdbx_description
1 polymer ?
#
loop_
_entity_poly.entity_id
_entity_poly.type
_entity_poly.pdbx_seq_one_letter_code
_entity_poly.pdbx_strand_id
1 'polypeptide(L)' 'PIYKKIVASSYKNILGVPALFDQALFEVLAKIDDSDGAKSVIKKHADDVVGVPFPFGDIDLDTREDYDTFNQ' A
#
# COMPACT_ATOMS: atom_id res chain seq x y z
N PRO A 1 -20.56 -4.81 11.16
CA PRO A 1 -19.21 -4.82 10.54
C PRO A 1 -18.38 -3.66 11.08
N ILE A 2 -17.16 -3.93 11.55
CA ILE A 2 -16.21 -2.86 11.88
C ILE A 2 -15.72 -2.32 10.54
N TYR A 3 -16.22 -1.16 10.14
CA TYR A 3 -15.75 -0.48 8.93
C TYR A 3 -14.39 0.12 9.21
N LYS A 4 -13.40 -0.30 8.43
CA LYS A 4 -12.04 0.24 8.43
C LYS A 4 -11.90 1.24 7.30
N LYS A 5 -11.20 2.36 7.51
CA LYS A 5 -11.08 3.42 6.50
C LYS A 5 -10.04 3.12 5.42
N ILE A 6 -9.23 2.08 5.59
CA ILE A 6 -8.17 1.70 4.65
C ILE A 6 -8.29 0.21 4.33
N VAL A 7 -8.23 -0.12 3.03
CA VAL A 7 -8.01 -1.49 2.55
C VAL A 7 -6.67 -1.50 1.83
N ALA A 8 -5.70 -2.24 2.33
CA ALA A 8 -4.35 -2.26 1.78
C ALA A 8 -3.94 -3.66 1.35
N SER A 9 -3.03 -3.74 0.38
CA SER A 9 -2.40 -5.00 0.00
C SER A 9 -1.51 -5.51 1.14
N SER A 10 -1.54 -6.81 1.39
CA SER A 10 -0.73 -7.48 2.41
C SER A 10 0.21 -8.50 1.78
N TYR A 11 1.52 -8.28 1.97
CA TYR A 11 2.58 -9.10 1.38
C TYR A 11 3.85 -8.95 2.22
N LYS A 12 4.69 -10.00 2.33
CA LYS A 12 5.92 -10.00 3.16
C LYS A 12 5.74 -9.36 4.56
N ASN A 13 4.61 -9.61 5.23
CA ASN A 13 4.23 -9.01 6.52
C ASN A 13 4.15 -7.47 6.54
N ILE A 14 3.95 -6.86 5.37
CA ILE A 14 3.78 -5.42 5.16
C ILE A 14 2.34 -5.17 4.73
N LEU A 15 1.78 -4.04 5.17
CA LEU A 15 0.60 -3.42 4.58
C LEU A 15 1.08 -2.29 3.66
N GLY A 16 0.73 -2.37 2.38
CA GLY A 16 1.30 -1.54 1.33
C GLY A 16 0.30 -1.18 0.24
N VAL A 17 0.79 -0.38 -0.71
CA VAL A 17 0.06 -0.09 -1.95
C VAL A 17 0.09 -1.32 -2.88
N PRO A 18 -0.88 -1.47 -3.81
CA PRO A 18 -2.06 -0.63 -4.00
C PRO A 18 -3.01 -0.70 -2.79
N ALA A 19 -3.70 0.42 -2.52
CA ALA A 19 -4.59 0.57 -1.39
C ALA A 19 -5.80 1.45 -1.74
N LEU A 20 -6.94 1.16 -1.12
CA LEU A 20 -8.14 1.98 -1.14
C LEU A 20 -8.23 2.77 0.16
N PHE A 21 -8.58 4.04 0.03
CA PHE A 21 -8.77 4.95 1.15
C PHE A 21 -10.18 5.52 1.11
N ASP A 22 -10.84 5.56 2.26
CA ASP A 22 -12.09 6.29 2.44
C ASP A 22 -11.88 7.79 2.13
N GLN A 23 -12.91 8.44 1.59
CA GLN A 23 -12.87 9.86 1.23
C GLN A 23 -12.46 10.76 2.41
N ALA A 24 -12.76 10.37 3.65
CA ALA A 24 -12.36 11.10 4.85
C ALA A 24 -10.83 11.25 5.00
N LEU A 25 -10.03 10.46 4.29
CA LEU A 25 -8.56 10.53 4.30
C LEU A 25 -7.97 11.35 3.15
N PHE A 26 -8.78 11.93 2.25
CA PHE A 26 -8.27 12.68 1.10
C PHE A 26 -7.43 13.89 1.51
N GLU A 27 -7.83 14.64 2.55
CA GLU A 27 -7.02 15.75 3.05
C GLU A 27 -5.69 15.31 3.66
N VAL A 28 -5.64 14.12 4.25
CA VAL A 28 -4.41 13.54 4.80
C VAL A 28 -3.49 13.13 3.65
N LEU A 29 -4.03 12.46 2.64
CA LEU A 29 -3.30 12.04 1.44
C LEU A 29 -2.76 13.25 0.65
N ALA A 30 -3.52 14.34 0.54
CA ALA A 30 -3.08 15.55 -0.17
C ALA A 30 -1.92 16.30 0.50
N LYS A 31 -1.58 15.95 1.75
CA LYS A 31 -0.53 16.61 2.55
C LYS A 31 0.72 15.74 2.75
N ILE A 32 0.79 14.56 2.13
CA ILE A 32 1.96 13.69 2.26
C ILE A 32 3.15 14.27 1.49
N ASP A 33 4.35 14.02 2.00
CA ASP A 33 5.59 14.30 1.29
C ASP A 33 5.80 13.23 0.20
N ASP A 34 6.29 13.66 -0.97
CA ASP A 34 6.51 12.79 -2.13
C ASP A 34 7.46 11.62 -1.82
N SER A 35 8.41 11.80 -0.89
CA SER A 35 9.37 10.77 -0.52
C SER A 35 8.75 9.56 0.23
N ASP A 36 7.63 9.79 0.91
CA ASP A 36 7.03 8.83 1.85
C ASP A 36 5.80 8.11 1.26
N GLY A 37 5.14 8.74 0.28
CA GLY A 37 3.96 8.22 -0.42
C GLY A 37 2.81 7.78 0.50
N ALA A 38 1.82 7.10 -0.09
CA ALA A 38 0.62 6.67 0.64
C ALA A 38 0.91 5.58 1.71
N LYS A 39 2.05 4.88 1.61
CA LYS A 39 2.48 3.88 2.59
C LYS A 39 2.68 4.47 3.98
N SER A 40 3.06 5.74 4.08
CA SER A 40 3.18 6.46 5.35
C SER A 40 1.83 6.61 6.07
N VAL A 41 0.75 6.86 5.33
CA VAL A 41 -0.62 6.97 5.87
C VAL A 41 -1.09 5.63 6.38
N ILE A 42 -0.87 4.55 5.62
CA ILE A 42 -1.21 3.17 6.03
C ILE A 42 -0.52 2.83 7.35
N LYS A 43 0.77 3.10 7.48
CA LYS A 43 1.52 2.85 8.73
C LYS A 43 0.99 3.66 9.91
N LYS A 44 0.71 4.96 9.72
CA LYS A 44 0.17 5.84 10.77
C LYS A 44 -1.22 5.41 11.25
N HIS A 45 -1.98 4.69 10.43
CA HIS A 45 -3.35 4.28 10.70
C HIS A 45 -3.47 2.76 10.79
N ALA A 46 -2.42 2.02 11.20
CA ALA A 46 -2.38 0.56 11.15
C ALA A 46 -3.58 -0.13 11.83
N ASP A 47 -4.10 0.46 12.91
CA ASP A 47 -5.29 -0.05 13.60
C ASP A 47 -6.60 0.13 12.80
N ASP A 48 -6.59 0.95 11.76
CA ASP A 48 -7.72 1.26 10.88
C ASP A 48 -7.56 0.68 9.46
N VAL A 49 -6.78 -0.40 9.32
CA VAL A 49 -6.51 -1.08 8.03
C VAL A 49 -7.09 -2.50 8.02
N VAL A 50 -7.69 -2.89 6.89
CA VAL A 50 -7.87 -4.29 6.51
C VAL A 50 -6.82 -4.67 5.46
N GLY A 51 -6.05 -5.72 5.73
CA GLY A 51 -5.11 -6.29 4.77
C GLY A 51 -5.80 -7.29 3.83
N VAL A 52 -5.56 -7.16 2.54
CA VAL A 52 -5.96 -8.13 1.51
C VAL A 52 -4.70 -8.84 1.02
N PRO A 53 -4.61 -10.18 1.09
CA PRO A 53 -3.43 -10.90 0.61
C PRO A 53 -3.12 -10.56 -0.85
N PHE A 54 -1.89 -10.15 -1.11
CA PHE A 54 -1.38 -9.85 -2.45
C PHE A 54 -0.04 -10.55 -2.66
N PRO A 55 -0.05 -11.86 -2.99
CA PRO A 55 1.18 -12.60 -3.22
C PRO A 55 2.05 -11.90 -4.27
N PHE A 56 3.36 -11.86 -4.03
CA PHE A 56 4.35 -11.21 -4.90
C PHE A 56 4.21 -9.68 -5.02
N GLY A 57 3.40 -9.04 -4.17
CA GLY A 57 3.27 -7.57 -4.12
C GLY A 57 4.54 -6.83 -3.67
N ASP A 58 5.57 -7.57 -3.28
CA ASP A 58 6.91 -7.07 -2.99
C ASP A 58 7.86 -7.01 -4.20
N ILE A 59 7.43 -7.51 -5.37
CA ILE A 59 8.21 -7.45 -6.59
C ILE A 59 7.90 -6.14 -7.30
N ASP A 60 8.88 -5.25 -7.33
CA ASP A 60 8.85 -4.03 -8.15
C ASP A 60 9.35 -4.35 -9.57
N LEU A 61 8.78 -3.70 -10.58
CA LEU A 61 9.12 -3.86 -12.00
C LEU A 61 9.56 -2.53 -12.60
N ASP A 62 10.51 -1.86 -11.93
CA ASP A 62 10.95 -0.50 -12.28
C ASP A 62 12.01 -0.48 -13.37
N THR A 63 12.85 -1.52 -13.45
CA THR A 63 13.95 -1.63 -14.41
C THR A 63 13.75 -2.78 -15.41
N ARG A 64 14.55 -2.77 -16.47
CA ARG A 64 14.54 -3.85 -17.44
C ARG A 64 15.03 -5.16 -16.81
N GLU A 65 16.02 -5.06 -15.93
CA GLU A 65 16.58 -6.16 -15.18
C GLU A 65 15.55 -6.78 -14.22
N ASP A 66 14.72 -5.98 -13.57
CA ASP A 66 13.61 -6.47 -12.73
C ASP A 66 12.60 -7.27 -13.56
N TYR A 67 12.23 -6.75 -14.72
CA TYR A 67 11.34 -7.43 -15.66
C TYR A 67 11.93 -8.73 -16.19
N ASP A 68 13.19 -8.73 -16.61
CA ASP A 68 13.85 -9.92 -17.14
C ASP A 68 14.03 -10.99 -16.04
N THR A 69 14.21 -10.59 -14.78
CA THR A 69 14.24 -11.49 -13.61
C THR A 69 12.86 -12.08 -13.31
N PHE A 70 11.79 -11.29 -13.43
CA PHE A 70 10.42 -11.76 -13.18
C PHE A 70 9.93 -12.80 -14.21
N ASN A 71 10.45 -12.77 -15.44
CA ASN A 71 10.05 -13.68 -16.53
C ASN A 71 10.87 -14.98 -16.61
N GLN A 72 11.76 -15.23 -15.66
CA GLN A 72 12.56 -16.47 -15.56
C GLN A 72 11.93 -17.46 -14.57
#